data_AF-A0A9X3T2H6-F1
#
_entry.id   AF-A0A9X3T2H6-F1
#
_cell.length_a   1.000
_cell.length_b   1.000
_cell.length_c   1.000
_cell.angle_alpha   90.00
_cell.angle_beta   90.00
_cell.angle_gamma   90.00
#
_symmetry.space_group_name_H-M   'P 1'
#
loop_
_entity.id
_entity.type
_entity.pdbx_description
1 polymer ?
#
loop_
_entity_poly.entity_id
_entity_poly.type
_entity_poly.pdbx_seq_one_letter_code
_entity_poly.pdbx_strand_id
1 'polypeptide(L)' 'MVIAQDYGPDKYGRTIGEVSLPDGRVLNHELVKAGFAWMYRRYTNDQSLSDLEEAARVARRGLWADPHAVPPWEWRGKR' A
#
# COMPACT_ATOMS: atom_id res chain seq x y z
N MET A 1 -4.15 -2.92 -21.32
CA MET A 1 -3.06 -1.94 -21.15
C MET A 1 -3.14 -1.42 -19.72
N VAL A 2 -2.05 -1.46 -18.96
CA VAL A 2 -1.98 -0.81 -17.64
C VAL A 2 -1.47 0.61 -17.84
N ILE A 3 -1.96 1.55 -17.04
CA ILE A 3 -1.52 2.95 -17.08
C ILE A 3 -0.71 3.18 -15.81
N ALA A 4 0.53 3.62 -15.95
CA ALA A 4 1.36 4.04 -14.82
C ALA A 4 1.38 5.57 -14.78
N GLN A 5 0.99 6.15 -13.65
CA GLN A 5 1.11 7.56 -13.39
C GLN A 5 2.36 7.81 -12.54
N ASP A 6 3.26 8.66 -13.03
CA ASP A 6 4.51 9.03 -12.38
C ASP A 6 4.30 10.32 -11.55
N TYR A 7 4.69 10.29 -10.27
CA TYR A 7 4.64 11.42 -9.34
C TYR A 7 6.02 12.03 -9.06
N GLY A 8 7.05 11.53 -9.72
CA GLY A 8 8.43 11.98 -9.61
C GLY A 8 9.31 11.05 -8.76
N PRO A 9 10.61 11.32 -8.72
CA PRO A 9 11.57 10.53 -7.97
C PRO A 9 11.52 10.81 -6.47
N ASP A 10 11.67 9.75 -5.68
CA ASP A 10 12.00 9.79 -4.26
C ASP A 10 13.43 10.33 -4.03
N LYS A 11 13.76 10.64 -2.77
CA LYS A 11 15.11 11.07 -2.33
C LYS A 11 16.24 10.10 -2.65
N TYR A 12 15.93 8.87 -3.03
CA TYR A 12 16.88 7.85 -3.46
C TYR A 12 16.90 7.62 -4.99
N GLY A 13 16.26 8.48 -5.79
CA GLY A 13 16.24 8.39 -7.25
C GLY A 13 15.29 7.32 -7.82
N ARG A 14 14.35 6.82 -7.02
CA ARG A 14 13.36 5.82 -7.43
C ARG A 14 12.06 6.52 -7.83
N THR A 15 11.49 6.20 -8.98
CA THR A 15 10.19 6.73 -9.41
C THR A 15 9.08 6.28 -8.47
N ILE A 16 8.30 7.23 -7.95
CA ILE A 16 7.07 6.97 -7.22
C ILE A 16 5.92 7.10 -8.20
N GLY A 17 5.03 6.12 -8.22
CA GLY A 17 3.90 6.14 -9.13
C GLY A 17 2.77 5.23 -8.69
N GLU A 18 1.63 5.42 -9.34
CA GLU A 18 0.45 4.59 -9.19
C GLU A 18 0.19 3.82 -10.49
N VAL A 19 -0.21 2.56 -10.36
CA VAL A 19 -0.57 1.71 -11.50
C VAL A 19 -2.08 1.52 -11.52
N SER A 20 -2.70 2.01 -12.59
CA SER A 20 -4.10 1.76 -12.93
C SER A 20 -4.22 0.56 -13.87
N LEU A 21 -5.10 -0.36 -13.49
CA LEU A 21 -5.45 -1.55 -14.23
C LEU A 21 -6.45 -1.20 -15.37
N PRO A 22 -6.58 -2.07 -16.40
CA PRO A 22 -7.44 -1.79 -17.56
C PRO A 22 -8.92 -1.64 -17.21
N ASP A 23 -9.35 -2.22 -16.09
CA ASP A 23 -10.70 -2.18 -15.53
C ASP A 23 -10.95 -0.94 -14.64
N GLY A 24 -10.01 0.01 -14.60
CA GLY A 24 -10.12 1.26 -13.85
C GLY A 24 -9.78 1.12 -12.36
N ARG A 25 -9.35 -0.05 -11.91
CA ARG A 25 -8.90 -0.29 -10.54
C ARG A 25 -7.45 0.16 -10.34
N VAL A 26 -7.15 0.63 -9.15
CA VAL A 26 -5.79 1.01 -8.75
C VAL A 26 -5.11 -0.17 -8.06
N LEU A 27 -3.96 -0.60 -8.59
CA LEU A 27 -3.22 -1.75 -8.05
C LEU A 27 -2.85 -1.58 -6.58
N ASN A 28 -2.49 -0.36 -6.15
CA ASN A 28 -2.17 -0.08 -4.75
C ASN A 28 -3.34 -0.39 -3.81
N HIS A 29 -4.57 -0.04 -4.22
CA HIS A 29 -5.77 -0.29 -3.43
C HIS A 29 -6.02 -1.79 -3.32
N GLU A 30 -5.80 -2.53 -4.41
CA GLU A 30 -5.98 -3.98 -4.42
C GLU A 30 -4.95 -4.72 -3.58
N LEU A 31 -3.69 -4.25 -3.55
CA LEU A 31 -2.66 -4.80 -2.68
C LEU A 31 -3.00 -4.60 -1.20
N VAL A 32 -3.49 -3.42 -0.83
CA VAL A 32 -3.94 -3.14 0.55
C VAL A 32 -5.14 -4.00 0.92
N LYS A 33 -6.15 -4.07 0.04
CA LYS A 33 -7.37 -4.88 0.22
C LYS A 33 -7.08 -6.37 0.37
N ALA A 34 -6.08 -6.88 -0.35
CA ALA A 34 -5.62 -8.25 -0.26
C ALA A 34 -4.71 -8.51 0.96
N GLY A 35 -4.33 -7.46 1.70
CA GLY A 35 -3.45 -7.55 2.86
C GLY A 35 -1.97 -7.78 2.49
N PHE A 36 -1.55 -7.40 1.28
CA PHE A 36 -0.15 -7.52 0.83
C PHE A 36 0.65 -6.21 0.96
N ALA A 37 -0.01 -5.11 1.30
CA ALA A 37 0.63 -3.82 1.48
C ALA A 37 0.10 -3.09 2.71
N TRP A 38 0.94 -2.23 3.28
CA TRP A 38 0.58 -1.29 4.35
C TRP A 38 0.19 0.05 3.74
N MET A 39 -0.88 0.65 4.24
CA MET A 39 -1.23 2.03 3.95
C MET A 39 -0.20 2.95 4.61
N TYR A 40 0.55 3.69 3.80
CA TYR A 40 1.48 4.67 4.34
C TYR A 40 0.80 6.03 4.54
N ARG A 41 0.18 6.22 5.70
CA ARG A 41 -0.56 7.43 6.09
C ARG A 41 0.20 8.75 5.95
N ARG A 42 1.53 8.69 5.86
CA ARG A 42 2.37 9.89 5.66
C ARG A 42 2.23 10.49 4.27
N TYR A 43 1.90 9.69 3.26
CA TYR A 43 1.85 10.11 1.85
C TYR A 43 0.43 10.10 1.28
N THR A 44 -0.52 9.50 1.98
CA THR A 44 -1.92 9.48 1.57
C THR A 44 -2.83 9.64 2.78
N ASN A 45 -3.86 10.47 2.62
CA ASN A 45 -4.93 10.64 3.59
C ASN A 45 -6.28 10.14 3.04
N ASP A 46 -6.22 9.21 2.08
CA ASP A 46 -7.40 8.64 1.45
C ASP A 46 -8.11 7.69 2.43
N GLN A 47 -9.34 8.03 2.79
CA GLN A 47 -10.16 7.25 3.71
C GLN A 47 -10.43 5.85 3.18
N SER A 48 -10.58 5.69 1.86
CA SER A 48 -10.87 4.39 1.24
C SER A 48 -9.75 3.39 1.48
N LEU A 49 -8.49 3.82 1.44
CA LEU A 49 -7.35 2.95 1.75
C LEU A 49 -7.31 2.53 3.22
N SER A 50 -7.73 3.42 4.13
CA SER A 50 -7.84 3.09 5.55
C SER A 50 -8.89 2.00 5.78
N ASP A 51 -10.05 2.13 5.16
CA ASP A 51 -11.13 1.15 5.27
C ASP A 51 -10.73 -0.20 4.64
N LEU A 52 -10.00 -0.18 3.52
CA LEU A 52 -9.47 -1.40 2.89
C LEU A 52 -8.41 -2.10 3.75
N GLU A 53 -7.52 -1.35 4.40
CA GLU A 53 -6.51 -1.90 5.30
C GLU A 53 -7.18 -2.53 6.53
N GLU A 54 -8.15 -1.84 7.13
CA GLU A 54 -8.90 -2.34 8.28
C GLU A 54 -9.67 -3.62 7.93
N ALA A 55 -10.35 -3.65 6.78
CA ALA A 55 -11.03 -4.85 6.30
C ALA A 55 -10.06 -6.02 6.10
N ALA A 56 -8.86 -5.76 5.57
CA ALA A 56 -7.82 -6.78 5.40
C ALA A 56 -7.28 -7.30 6.75
N ARG A 57 -7.15 -6.41 7.75
CA ARG A 57 -6.75 -6.75 9.12
C ARG A 57 -7.78 -7.64 9.83
N VAL A 58 -9.05 -7.24 9.80
CA VAL A 58 -10.16 -7.99 10.39
C VAL A 58 -10.27 -9.37 9.74
N ALA A 59 -10.10 -9.42 8.41
CA ALA A 59 -10.12 -10.68 7.66
C ALA A 59 -8.81 -11.50 7.76
N ARG A 60 -7.79 -11.01 8.50
CA ARG A 60 -6.48 -11.65 8.67
C ARG A 60 -5.84 -12.10 7.34
N ARG A 61 -5.92 -11.24 6.32
CA ARG A 61 -5.41 -11.54 4.98
C ARG A 61 -3.92 -11.20 4.86
N GLY A 62 -3.18 -12.04 4.15
CA GLY A 62 -1.78 -11.77 3.78
C GLY A 62 -0.91 -11.50 5.01
N LEU A 63 -0.32 -10.30 5.06
CA LEU A 63 0.51 -9.81 6.16
C LEU A 63 -0.22 -9.90 7.51
N TRP A 64 -1.53 -9.69 7.53
CA TRP A 64 -2.34 -9.67 8.75
C TRP A 64 -2.67 -11.06 9.32
N ALA A 65 -2.29 -12.14 8.62
CA ALA A 65 -2.33 -13.48 9.17
C ALA A 65 -1.27 -13.68 10.27
N ASP A 66 -0.17 -12.92 10.19
CA ASP A 66 0.87 -12.90 11.21
C ASP A 66 0.55 -11.85 12.29
N PRO A 67 0.36 -12.23 13.57
CA PRO A 67 0.12 -11.27 14.65
C PRO A 67 1.33 -10.36 14.95
N HIS A 68 2.52 -10.69 14.43
CA HIS A 68 3.75 -9.92 14.62
C HIS A 68 4.20 -9.18 13.36
N ALA A 69 3.30 -8.97 12.38
CA ALA A 69 3.61 -8.21 11.18
C ALA A 69 4.07 -6.78 11.54
N VAL A 70 5.35 -6.48 11.27
CA VAL A 70 5.95 -5.17 11.56
C VAL A 70 5.83 -4.28 10.33
N PRO A 71 5.33 -3.05 10.46
CA PRO A 71 5.26 -2.14 9.33
C PRO A 71 6.66 -1.75 8.83
N PRO A 72 6.84 -1.54 7.52
CA PRO A 72 8.16 -1.28 6.93
C PRO A 72 8.88 -0.04 7.50
N TRP A 73 8.14 0.99 7.92
CA TRP A 73 8.74 2.19 8.53
C TRP A 73 9.27 1.93 9.93
N GLU A 74 8.60 1.08 10.73
CA GLU A 74 9.12 0.69 12.04
C GLU A 74 10.34 -0.20 11.88
N TRP A 75 10.31 -1.17 10.95
CA TRP A 75 11.48 -2.00 10.65
C TRP A 75 12.70 -1.18 10.23
N ARG A 76 12.51 -0.16 9.38
CA ARG A 76 13.59 0.73 8.94
C ARG A 76 14.10 1.67 10.02
N GLY A 77 13.27 2.04 10.98
CA GLY A 77 13.63 2.93 12.09
C GLY A 77 14.43 2.25 13.21
N LYS A 78 14.49 0.91 13.24
CA LYS A 78 15.26 0.12 14.23
C LYS A 78 16.73 -0.11 13.85
N ARG A 79 17.25 0.57 12.82
CA ARG A 79 18.67 0.50 12.42
C ARG A 79 19.49 1.64 13.02
#